data_AF-A0A9Q0G804-F1
#
_entry.id   AF-A0A9Q0G804-F1
#
_cell.length_a   1.000
_cell.length_b   1.000
_cell.length_c   1.000
_cell.angle_alpha   90.00
_cell.angle_beta   90.00
_cell.angle_gamma   90.00
#
_symmetry.space_group_name_H-M   'P 1'
#
loop_
_entity.id
_entity.type
_entity.pdbx_description
1 polymer ?
#
loop_
_entity_poly.entity_id
_entity_poly.type
_entity_poly.pdbx_seq_one_letter_code
_entity_poly.pdbx_strand_id
1 'polypeptide(L)'
;MSVCSVLGYRAVVCGMDPVCCESSSWMEVAQVQKLARGPNQPFYQVLVDVYDDPNLMVAYVAEENLASPDKPDLGRFDHPYASFLFYGRDAAGDFIPIKQLREKYNRPRHELPMDPPEDS
;
A
#
# COMPACT_ATOMS: atom_id res chain seq x y z
N MET A 1 -1.92 5.61 4.27
CA MET A 1 -1.28 4.63 3.37
C MET A 1 -1.81 4.95 1.99
N SER A 2 -0.98 5.52 1.13
CA SER A 2 -1.42 6.06 -0.15
C SER A 2 -1.64 4.97 -1.19
N VAL A 3 -2.52 5.24 -2.16
CA VAL A 3 -2.62 4.44 -3.38
C VAL A 3 -1.33 4.65 -4.17
N CYS A 4 -0.71 3.58 -4.63
CA CYS A 4 0.44 3.56 -5.51
C CYS A 4 0.04 2.92 -6.84
N SER A 5 0.77 3.25 -7.90
CA SER A 5 0.72 2.46 -9.13
C SER A 5 1.81 1.41 -9.10
N VAL A 6 1.47 0.18 -9.46
CA VAL A 6 2.40 -0.93 -9.58
C VAL A 6 2.20 -1.52 -10.96
N LEU A 7 3.20 -1.43 -11.83
CA LEU A 7 3.20 -2.07 -13.15
C LEU A 7 1.89 -1.89 -13.97
N GLY A 8 1.20 -0.75 -13.80
CA GLY A 8 -0.03 -0.42 -14.53
C GLY A 8 -1.35 -0.61 -13.78
N TYR A 9 -1.36 -1.17 -12.56
CA TYR A 9 -2.55 -1.25 -11.70
C TYR A 9 -2.43 -0.35 -10.47
N ARG A 10 -3.58 0.07 -9.94
CA ARG A 10 -3.71 0.83 -8.70
C ARG A 10 -3.74 -0.14 -7.52
N ALA A 11 -2.95 0.17 -6.51
CA ALA A 11 -2.84 -0.68 -5.34
C ALA A 11 -2.64 0.17 -4.07
N VAL A 12 -3.06 -0.33 -2.91
CA VAL A 12 -2.72 0.29 -1.62
C VAL A 12 -1.72 -0.57 -0.87
N VAL A 13 -0.66 0.05 -0.37
CA VAL A 13 0.32 -0.62 0.50
C VAL A 13 -0.34 -1.02 1.80
N CYS A 14 -0.29 -2.31 2.14
CA CYS A 14 -0.73 -2.86 3.42
C CYS A 14 0.38 -3.57 4.19
N GLY A 15 1.58 -3.66 3.62
CA GLY A 15 2.74 -4.12 4.36
C GLY A 15 4.07 -3.79 3.69
N MET A 16 5.15 -3.93 4.46
CA MET A 16 6.52 -3.68 4.00
C MET A 16 7.50 -4.57 4.76
N ASP A 17 8.42 -5.17 4.03
CA ASP A 17 9.60 -5.84 4.55
C ASP A 17 10.85 -5.09 4.05
N PRO A 18 11.90 -4.93 4.88
CA PRO A 18 13.09 -4.16 4.51
C PRO A 18 13.94 -4.84 3.41
N VAL A 19 13.76 -6.14 3.24
CA VAL A 19 14.38 -6.99 2.21
C VAL A 19 13.36 -8.03 1.74
N CYS A 20 13.62 -8.69 0.61
CA CYS A 20 12.76 -9.78 0.16
C CYS A 20 12.75 -10.94 1.18
N CYS A 21 11.57 -11.27 1.70
CA CYS A 21 11.38 -12.36 2.68
C CYS A 21 10.88 -13.67 2.05
N GLU A 22 10.72 -13.71 0.73
CA GLU A 22 10.18 -14.86 0.01
C GLU A 22 11.23 -15.95 -0.26
N SER A 23 10.75 -17.15 -0.59
CA SER A 23 11.61 -18.28 -0.93
C SER A 23 12.46 -18.03 -2.18
N SER A 24 13.60 -18.71 -2.30
CA SER A 24 14.46 -18.61 -3.49
C SER A 24 13.73 -19.01 -4.78
N SER A 25 12.88 -20.04 -4.73
CA SER A 25 12.06 -20.46 -5.88
C SER A 25 11.06 -19.38 -6.30
N TRP A 26 10.42 -18.70 -5.35
CA TRP A 26 9.56 -17.57 -5.68
C TRP A 26 10.35 -16.41 -6.30
N MET A 27 11.51 -16.07 -5.72
CA MET A 27 12.39 -15.03 -6.23
C MET A 27 12.89 -15.31 -7.66
N GLU A 28 13.13 -16.58 -7.99
CA GLU A 28 13.45 -17.00 -9.35
C GLU A 28 12.28 -16.75 -10.30
N VAL A 29 11.06 -17.17 -9.95
CA VAL A 29 9.86 -16.96 -10.78
C VAL A 29 9.57 -15.47 -10.95
N ALA A 30 9.64 -14.69 -9.87
CA ALA A 30 9.44 -13.25 -9.87
C ALA A 30 10.63 -12.46 -10.44
N GLN A 31 11.70 -13.14 -10.86
CA GLN A 31 12.89 -12.55 -11.46
C GLN A 31 13.54 -11.47 -10.57
N VAL A 32 13.49 -11.64 -9.25
CA VAL A 32 14.01 -10.67 -8.27
C VAL A 32 15.49 -10.38 -8.50
N GLN A 33 16.27 -11.36 -8.95
CA GLN A 33 17.70 -11.17 -9.24
C GLN A 33 17.98 -10.27 -10.46
N LYS A 34 16.98 -10.00 -11.31
CA LYS A 34 17.11 -9.08 -12.46
C LYS A 34 16.74 -7.64 -12.10
N LEU A 35 16.18 -7.41 -10.90
CA LEU A 35 15.90 -6.08 -10.38
C LEU A 35 17.20 -5.33 -10.14
N ALA A 36 17.17 -4.00 -10.29
CA ALA A 36 18.37 -3.17 -10.17
C ALA A 36 19.03 -3.29 -8.79
N ARG A 37 18.22 -3.41 -7.74
CA ARG A 37 18.68 -3.62 -6.35
C ARG A 37 18.51 -5.05 -5.85
N GLY A 38 18.06 -5.96 -6.70
CA GLY A 38 17.85 -7.36 -6.35
C GLY A 38 16.93 -7.53 -5.13
N PRO A 39 17.20 -8.52 -4.26
CA PRO A 39 16.43 -8.74 -3.03
C PRO A 39 16.79 -7.77 -1.87
N ASN A 40 17.85 -6.96 -2.03
CA ASN A 40 18.37 -6.06 -0.99
C ASN A 40 17.68 -4.68 -1.00
N GLN A 41 16.37 -4.68 -1.23
CA GLN A 41 15.53 -3.49 -1.23
C GLN A 41 14.24 -3.76 -0.48
N PRO A 42 13.51 -2.73 -0.05
CA PRO A 42 12.20 -2.90 0.51
C PRO A 42 11.25 -3.59 -0.48
N PHE A 43 10.47 -4.53 0.04
CA PHE A 43 9.35 -5.13 -0.66
C PHE A 43 8.06 -4.78 0.05
N TYR A 44 7.00 -4.55 -0.73
CA TYR A 44 5.73 -4.11 -0.23
C TYR A 44 4.66 -5.12 -0.56
N GLN A 45 3.82 -5.39 0.43
CA GLN A 45 2.57 -6.10 0.25
C GLN A 45 1.51 -5.06 -0.10
N VAL A 46 0.87 -5.24 -1.26
CA VAL A 46 -0.14 -4.31 -1.75
C VAL A 46 -1.45 -5.05 -2.04
N LEU A 47 -2.57 -4.40 -1.74
CA LEU A 47 -3.89 -4.81 -2.22
C LEU A 47 -4.13 -4.13 -3.56
N VAL A 48 -4.52 -4.88 -4.58
CA VAL A 48 -4.78 -4.34 -5.92
C VAL A 48 -6.26 -4.02 -6.06
N ASP A 49 -6.62 -2.95 -6.77
CA ASP A 49 -8.02 -2.65 -7.05
C ASP A 49 -8.66 -3.76 -7.90
N VAL A 50 -9.80 -4.29 -7.46
CA VAL A 50 -10.51 -5.36 -8.16
C VAL A 50 -10.96 -4.97 -9.57
N TYR A 51 -11.07 -3.67 -9.84
CA TYR A 51 -11.43 -3.15 -11.16
C TYR A 51 -10.25 -3.11 -12.15
N ASP A 52 -9.01 -3.08 -11.65
CA ASP A 52 -7.82 -3.08 -12.50
C ASP A 52 -7.40 -4.51 -12.86
N ASP A 53 -7.41 -5.43 -11.88
CA ASP A 53 -7.23 -6.86 -12.13
C ASP A 53 -8.00 -7.71 -11.09
N PRO A 54 -9.14 -8.33 -11.46
CA PRO A 54 -9.94 -9.12 -10.53
C PRO A 54 -9.26 -10.44 -10.12
N ASN A 55 -8.21 -10.89 -10.82
CA ASN A 55 -7.52 -12.14 -10.52
C ASN A 55 -6.29 -11.94 -9.61
N LEU A 56 -5.79 -10.71 -9.52
CA LEU A 56 -4.64 -10.35 -8.69
C LEU A 56 -5.12 -9.54 -7.50
N MET A 57 -5.48 -10.18 -6.39
CA MET A 57 -5.97 -9.46 -5.19
C MET A 57 -4.82 -8.85 -4.36
N VAL A 58 -3.74 -9.62 -4.20
CA VAL A 58 -2.58 -9.23 -3.37
C VAL A 58 -1.31 -9.45 -4.18
N ALA A 59 -0.41 -8.47 -4.15
CA ALA A 59 0.89 -8.56 -4.78
C ALA A 59 2.01 -8.25 -3.77
N TYR A 60 3.16 -8.90 -3.98
CA TYR A 60 4.41 -8.62 -3.28
C TYR A 60 5.40 -8.03 -4.27
N VAL A 61 5.73 -6.76 -4.11
CA VAL A 61 6.44 -5.98 -5.12
C VAL A 61 7.61 -5.22 -4.54
N ALA A 62 8.70 -5.19 -5.30
CA ALA A 62 9.88 -4.41 -4.97
C ALA A 62 9.59 -2.91 -5.02
N GLU A 63 10.29 -2.14 -4.19
CA GLU A 63 10.22 -0.68 -4.16
C GLU A 63 10.40 -0.05 -5.55
N GLU A 64 11.35 -0.55 -6.35
CA GLU A 64 11.61 -0.02 -7.69
C GLU A 64 10.44 -0.19 -8.68
N ASN A 65 9.47 -1.06 -8.39
CA ASN A 65 8.27 -1.27 -9.20
C ASN A 65 7.07 -0.45 -8.72
N LEU A 66 7.21 0.29 -7.61
CA LEU A 66 6.19 1.19 -7.08
C LEU A 66 6.37 2.60 -7.62
N ALA A 67 5.28 3.20 -8.07
CA ALA A 67 5.20 4.62 -8.35
C ALA A 67 4.24 5.29 -7.36
N SER A 68 4.74 6.30 -6.64
CA SER A 68 3.89 7.22 -5.89
C SER A 68 3.09 8.08 -6.86
N PRO A 69 1.80 8.32 -6.63
CA PRO A 69 1.03 9.18 -7.49
C PRO A 69 1.45 10.64 -7.28
N ASP A 70 1.54 11.41 -8.36
CA ASP A 70 1.89 12.85 -8.31
C ASP A 70 0.79 13.70 -7.64
N LYS A 71 -0.43 13.17 -7.59
CA LYS A 71 -1.62 13.81 -7.02
C LYS A 71 -2.39 12.81 -6.16
N PRO A 72 -3.13 13.29 -5.15
CA PRO A 72 -3.94 12.39 -4.32
C PRO A 72 -4.99 11.66 -5.18
N ASP A 73 -5.08 10.34 -5.03
CA ASP A 73 -6.09 9.52 -5.73
C ASP A 73 -7.39 9.47 -4.91
N LEU A 74 -8.33 10.32 -5.30
CA LEU A 74 -9.68 10.38 -4.73
C LEU A 74 -10.67 9.43 -5.43
N GLY A 75 -10.21 8.69 -6.44
CA GLY A 75 -11.03 7.76 -7.20
C GLY A 75 -11.48 6.57 -6.36
N ARG A 76 -12.56 5.91 -6.78
CA ARG A 76 -13.02 4.67 -6.13
C ARG A 76 -11.89 3.63 -6.15
N PHE A 77 -11.76 2.91 -5.05
CA PHE A 77 -10.92 1.74 -4.91
C PHE A 77 -11.71 0.70 -4.15
N ASP A 78 -11.79 -0.51 -4.70
CA ASP A 78 -12.58 -1.57 -4.11
C ASP A 78 -11.70 -2.81 -3.92
N HIS A 79 -11.77 -3.39 -2.72
CA HIS A 79 -11.02 -4.60 -2.41
C HIS A 79 -11.64 -5.28 -1.17
N PRO A 80 -11.89 -6.60 -1.21
CA PRO A 80 -12.54 -7.32 -0.12
C PRO A 80 -11.79 -7.23 1.22
N TYR A 81 -10.46 -7.06 1.17
CA TYR A 81 -9.64 -6.91 2.38
C TYR A 81 -9.45 -5.48 2.87
N ALA A 82 -9.94 -4.47 2.13
CA ALA A 82 -9.74 -3.07 2.50
C ALA A 82 -10.36 -2.75 3.88
N SER A 83 -11.59 -3.19 4.13
CA SER A 83 -12.31 -2.93 5.39
C SER A 83 -11.71 -3.66 6.60
N PHE A 84 -10.93 -4.73 6.39
CA PHE A 84 -10.24 -5.44 7.47
C PHE A 84 -8.93 -4.75 7.87
N LEU A 85 -8.29 -4.04 6.94
CA LEU A 85 -6.97 -3.42 7.15
C LEU A 85 -7.05 -1.91 7.36
N PHE A 86 -8.15 -1.28 6.95
CA PHE A 86 -8.33 0.16 6.96
C PHE A 86 -9.71 0.55 7.49
N TYR A 87 -9.77 1.66 8.22
CA TYR A 87 -11.04 2.26 8.65
C TYR A 87 -11.76 3.02 7.53
N GLY A 88 -11.05 3.35 6.45
CA GLY A 88 -11.53 4.18 5.36
C GLY A 88 -10.39 5.01 4.78
N ARG A 89 -10.73 6.14 4.17
CA ARG A 89 -9.78 7.11 3.64
C ARG A 89 -9.94 8.47 4.32
N ASP A 90 -8.86 9.22 4.40
CA ASP A 90 -8.89 10.61 4.82
C ASP A 90 -9.25 11.57 3.66
N ALA A 91 -9.27 12.87 3.93
CA ALA A 91 -9.58 13.89 2.94
C ALA A 91 -8.55 14.00 1.80
N ALA A 92 -7.36 13.43 1.97
CA ALA A 92 -6.34 13.32 0.93
C ALA A 92 -6.46 12.01 0.12
N GLY A 93 -7.43 11.14 0.42
CA GLY A 93 -7.59 9.85 -0.24
C GLY A 93 -6.66 8.76 0.29
N ASP A 94 -5.87 9.05 1.33
CA ASP A 94 -4.99 8.07 1.95
C ASP A 94 -5.79 7.12 2.82
N PHE A 95 -5.49 5.83 2.73
CA PHE A 95 -6.13 4.85 3.60
C PHE A 95 -5.63 4.96 5.04
N ILE A 96 -6.59 4.94 5.97
CA ILE A 96 -6.36 5.06 7.41
C ILE A 96 -6.20 3.64 7.98
N PRO A 97 -4.96 3.20 8.33
CA PRO A 97 -4.70 1.85 8.82
C PRO A 97 -5.34 1.60 10.20
N ILE A 98 -5.83 0.38 10.41
CA ILE A 98 -6.33 -0.04 11.73
C ILE A 98 -5.21 -0.11 12.77
N LYS A 99 -5.57 -0.15 14.06
CA LYS A 99 -4.61 -0.18 15.18
C LYS A 99 -3.50 -1.23 15.00
N GLN A 100 -3.85 -2.46 14.66
CA GLN A 100 -2.87 -3.55 14.45
C GLN A 100 -1.83 -3.20 13.38
N LEU A 101 -2.30 -2.64 12.26
CA LEU A 101 -1.44 -2.27 11.14
C LEU A 101 -0.55 -1.07 11.48
N ARG A 102 -1.06 -0.10 12.26
CA ARG A 102 -0.27 1.03 12.77
C ARG A 102 0.81 0.59 13.74
N GLU A 103 0.49 -0.30 14.67
CA GLU A 103 1.44 -0.82 15.66
C GLU A 103 2.57 -1.61 14.99
N LYS A 104 2.25 -2.43 13.98
CA LYS A 104 3.26 -3.17 13.20
C LYS A 104 4.32 -2.27 12.56
N TYR A 105 3.93 -1.07 12.10
CA TYR A 105 4.82 -0.14 11.40
C TYR A 105 5.14 1.14 12.20
N ASN A 106 4.87 1.14 13.51
CA ASN A 106 5.09 2.27 14.42
C ASN A 106 4.53 3.62 13.89
N ARG A 107 3.36 3.59 13.24
CA ARG A 107 2.71 4.78 12.66
C ARG A 107 1.88 5.53 13.72
N PRO A 108 1.94 6.88 13.77
CA PRO A 108 1.11 7.67 14.68
C PRO A 108 -0.39 7.48 14.39
N ARG A 109 -1.23 7.88 15.33
CA ARG A 109 -2.68 7.87 15.11
C ARG A 109 -3.00 8.92 14.07
N HIS A 110 -3.91 8.59 13.14
CA HIS A 110 -4.47 9.59 12.26
C HIS A 110 -5.39 10.49 13.10
N GLU A 111 -5.04 11.77 13.19
CA GLU A 111 -5.79 12.80 13.89
C GLU A 111 -6.39 13.73 12.83
N LEU A 112 -7.71 13.93 12.89
CA LEU A 112 -8.33 14.99 12.09
C LEU A 112 -7.91 16.33 12.69
N PRO A 113 -7.68 17.37 11.86
CA PRO A 113 -7.54 18.73 12.38
C PRO A 113 -8.78 19.04 13.25
N MET A 114 -8.56 19.47 14.49
CA MET A 114 -9.65 19.97 15.32
C MET A 114 -10.31 21.12 14.56
N ASP A 115 -11.64 21.10 14.49
CA ASP A 115 -12.39 22.21 13.91
C ASP A 115 -11.92 23.52 14.57
N PRO A 116 -11.77 24.62 13.80
CA PRO A 116 -11.44 25.90 14.40
C PRO A 116 -12.51 26.22 15.45
N PRO A 117 -12.13 26.81 16.60
CA PRO A 117 -13.12 27.20 17.60
C PRO A 117 -14.17 28.10 16.93
N GLU A 118 -15.44 27.76 17.07
CA GLU A 118 -16.53 28.63 16.69
C GLU A 118 -16.41 29.93 17.50
N ASP A 119 -15.91 30.98 16.86
CA ASP A 119 -15.97 32.34 17.42
C ASP A 119 -17.45 32.69 17.64
N SER A 120 -17.87 32.65 18.91
CA SER A 120 -19.21 33.03 19.38
C SER A 120 -19.26 34.48 19.81
#